data_AF-A0A6N9ATN9-F1
#
_entry.id   AF-A0A6N9ATN9-F1
#
_cell.length_a   1.000
_cell.length_b   1.000
_cell.length_c   1.000
_cell.angle_alpha   90.00
_cell.angle_beta   90.00
_cell.angle_gamma   90.00
#
_symmetry.space_group_name_H-M   'P 1'
#
loop_
_entity.id
_entity.type
_entity.pdbx_description
1 polymer ?
#
loop_
_entity_poly.entity_id
_entity_poly.type
_entity_poly.pdbx_seq_one_letter_code
_entity_poly.pdbx_strand_id
1 'polypeptide(L)'
;MRRISFSPQVLVTVGLVSALIVVCIFVLIGGAESEKERLAFVGSNLKEREQILENVKITRTVPELQVNYKIETIRLTQYPEQNIGELVSPVLIETHADGTQLVVTAQTGVIDGNEETIELNGDVEIIERQLPENSEKKRVNTSKFIVNY
;
A
#
# COMPACT_ATOMS: atom_id res chain seq x y z
N MET A 1 -18.97 28.37 -50.19
CA MET A 1 -19.28 27.73 -48.89
C MET A 1 -17.96 27.41 -48.19
N ARG A 2 -17.92 27.63 -46.87
CA ARG A 2 -16.75 28.05 -46.07
C ARG A 2 -15.73 26.94 -45.77
N ARG A 3 -14.45 27.26 -45.97
CA ARG A 3 -13.29 26.55 -45.40
C ARG A 3 -13.14 26.96 -43.94
N ILE A 4 -13.11 26.01 -43.02
CA ILE A 4 -12.83 26.26 -41.60
C ILE A 4 -11.32 26.12 -41.40
N SER A 5 -10.68 27.26 -41.19
CA SER A 5 -9.29 27.41 -40.76
C SER A 5 -9.26 27.27 -39.23
N PHE A 6 -8.47 26.36 -38.68
CA PHE A 6 -8.19 26.32 -37.25
C PHE A 6 -6.86 27.04 -36.99
N SER A 7 -6.95 28.18 -36.30
CA SER A 7 -5.82 28.90 -35.74
C SER A 7 -5.33 28.19 -34.46
N PRO A 8 -4.01 28.04 -34.24
CA PRO A 8 -3.46 27.38 -33.07
C PRO A 8 -3.27 28.41 -31.95
N GLN A 9 -4.34 28.80 -31.26
CA GLN A 9 -4.26 29.64 -30.07
C GLN A 9 -5.34 29.29 -29.04
N VAL A 10 -5.13 28.19 -28.30
CA VAL A 10 -5.62 28.09 -26.92
C VAL A 10 -4.50 27.47 -26.10
N LEU A 11 -3.54 28.34 -25.78
CA LEU A 11 -2.55 28.16 -24.73
C LEU A 11 -3.18 28.75 -23.46
N VAL A 12 -3.69 27.92 -22.55
CA VAL A 12 -3.92 28.30 -21.15
C VAL A 12 -3.43 27.15 -20.28
N THR A 13 -2.17 27.29 -19.87
CA THR A 13 -1.62 26.97 -18.53
C THR A 13 -2.55 26.18 -17.60
N VAL A 14 -2.33 24.87 -17.53
CA VAL A 14 -2.52 24.11 -16.28
C VAL A 14 -1.12 23.86 -15.73
N GLY A 15 -0.82 24.57 -14.64
CA GLY A 15 0.47 24.58 -13.98
C GLY A 15 0.88 23.20 -13.47
N LEU A 16 2.06 22.77 -13.91
CA LEU A 16 3.24 22.54 -13.07
C LEU A 16 2.99 22.40 -11.55
N VAL A 17 2.32 21.34 -11.08
CA VAL A 17 2.59 20.70 -9.78
C VAL A 17 2.12 19.23 -9.83
N SER A 18 2.97 18.31 -10.28
CA SER A 18 2.88 16.89 -9.86
C SER A 18 4.15 16.08 -10.13
N ALA A 19 5.27 16.76 -10.40
CA ALA A 19 6.60 16.15 -10.42
C ALA A 19 7.19 16.16 -9.00
N LEU A 20 6.54 15.52 -8.01
CA LEU A 20 7.17 15.26 -6.70
C LEU A 20 6.43 14.27 -5.77
N ILE A 21 5.71 13.25 -6.27
CA ILE A 21 5.32 12.09 -5.41
C ILE A 21 5.43 10.79 -6.22
N VAL A 22 6.61 10.58 -6.81
CA VAL A 22 7.09 9.25 -7.22
C VAL A 22 8.47 9.10 -6.58
N VAL A 23 8.49 9.16 -5.25
CA VAL A 23 9.70 8.92 -4.45
C VAL A 23 9.50 7.56 -3.78
N CYS A 24 10.24 6.57 -4.32
CA CYS A 24 10.70 5.36 -3.64
C CYS A 24 9.68 4.30 -3.18
N ILE A 25 9.09 3.56 -4.14
CA ILE A 25 8.74 2.15 -3.90
C ILE A 25 9.32 1.30 -5.05
N PHE A 26 10.65 1.24 -5.12
CA PHE A 26 11.38 0.25 -5.94
C PHE A 26 12.20 -0.72 -5.08
N VAL A 27 12.04 -0.72 -3.76
CA VAL A 27 12.86 -1.57 -2.87
C VAL A 27 12.25 -2.97 -2.62
N LEU A 28 11.01 -3.23 -3.05
CA LEU A 28 10.36 -4.49 -2.65
C LEU A 28 10.33 -5.62 -3.69
N ILE A 29 10.80 -5.46 -4.93
CA ILE A 29 10.77 -6.59 -5.89
C ILE A 29 11.95 -6.52 -6.87
N GLY A 30 13.04 -7.25 -6.57
CA GLY A 30 14.06 -7.65 -7.54
C GLY A 30 15.39 -6.89 -7.48
N GLY A 31 16.46 -7.60 -7.09
CA GLY A 31 17.84 -7.19 -7.36
C GLY A 31 18.82 -7.48 -6.23
N ALA A 32 19.30 -8.73 -6.17
CA ALA A 32 20.55 -9.03 -5.49
C ALA A 32 21.74 -8.43 -6.27
N GLU A 33 22.77 -8.07 -5.51
CA GLU A 33 24.14 -7.72 -5.90
C GLU A 33 24.45 -6.30 -6.40
N SER A 34 25.06 -5.50 -5.51
CA SER A 34 26.37 -4.89 -5.77
C SER A 34 26.97 -4.32 -4.48
N GLU A 35 28.00 -5.00 -3.96
CA GLU A 35 28.98 -4.42 -3.03
C GLU A 35 29.74 -3.27 -3.73
N LYS A 36 29.79 -2.09 -3.11
CA LYS A 36 31.03 -1.40 -2.68
C LYS A 36 30.81 0.05 -2.26
N GLU A 37 31.29 0.32 -1.06
CA GLU A 37 31.97 1.55 -0.62
C GLU A 37 31.29 2.91 -0.84
N ARG A 38 30.83 3.49 0.27
CA ARG A 38 31.27 4.84 0.69
C ARG A 38 31.07 5.04 2.19
N LEU A 39 32.17 4.93 2.93
CA LEU A 39 32.31 5.36 4.32
C LEU A 39 32.21 6.89 4.39
N ALA A 40 31.24 7.40 5.15
CA ALA A 40 31.30 8.71 5.77
C ALA A 40 30.88 8.55 7.23
N PHE A 41 31.87 8.67 8.11
CA PHE A 41 31.73 8.62 9.56
C PHE A 41 30.88 9.81 10.03
N VAL A 42 29.65 9.52 10.46
CA VAL A 42 28.80 10.37 11.30
C VAL A 42 28.43 9.51 12.50
N GLY A 43 28.54 10.10 13.70
CA GLY A 43 28.52 9.44 15.00
C GLY A 43 27.54 8.26 15.13
N SER A 44 28.07 7.20 15.73
CA SER A 44 27.40 5.98 16.13
C SER A 44 26.18 6.25 17.00
N ASN A 45 25.01 6.29 16.38
CA ASN A 45 23.70 5.98 16.96
C ASN A 45 22.79 5.34 15.88
N LEU A 46 23.39 4.51 15.02
CA LEU A 46 22.80 3.97 13.80
C LEU A 46 22.64 2.45 13.87
N LYS A 47 21.92 1.98 14.88
CA LYS A 47 21.22 0.70 14.82
C LYS A 47 19.75 1.07 14.99
N GLU A 48 18.89 0.61 14.08
CA GLU A 48 17.43 0.84 14.10
C GLU A 48 17.00 2.24 13.61
N ARG A 49 17.10 2.49 12.30
CA ARG A 49 16.32 3.59 11.69
C ARG A 49 14.89 3.12 11.46
N GLU A 50 14.08 3.25 12.50
CA GLU A 50 12.63 3.26 12.37
C GLU A 50 12.22 4.34 11.36
N GLN A 51 11.33 3.99 10.43
CA GLN A 51 10.76 4.94 9.48
C GLN A 51 9.26 5.07 9.75
N ILE A 52 8.81 6.28 10.09
CA ILE A 52 7.41 6.57 10.35
C ILE A 52 6.84 7.29 9.14
N LEU A 53 5.78 6.72 8.57
CA LEU A 53 5.04 7.24 7.44
C LEU A 53 3.57 7.45 7.85
N GLU A 54 2.95 8.51 7.37
CA GLU A 54 1.55 8.86 7.70
C GLU A 54 0.68 8.80 6.44
N ASN A 55 -0.60 8.42 6.60
CA ASN A 55 -1.60 8.32 5.54
C ASN A 55 -1.14 7.44 4.35
N VAL A 56 -0.64 6.26 4.66
CA VAL A 56 0.00 5.37 3.70
C VAL A 56 -1.03 4.54 2.95
N LYS A 57 -0.79 4.34 1.66
CA LYS A 57 -1.52 3.41 0.80
C LYS A 57 -0.54 2.47 0.12
N ILE A 58 -0.71 1.16 0.32
CA ILE A 58 0.12 0.10 -0.26
C ILE A 58 -0.79 -0.76 -1.14
N THR A 59 -0.33 -1.10 -2.34
CA THR A 59 -1.05 -2.03 -3.23
C THR A 59 -0.08 -3.13 -3.67
N ARG A 60 -0.50 -4.39 -3.57
CA ARG A 60 0.23 -5.57 -4.05
C ARG A 60 -0.73 -6.47 -4.82
N THR A 61 -0.34 -6.82 -6.05
CA THR A 61 -1.03 -7.85 -6.82
C THR A 61 -0.28 -9.16 -6.64
N VAL A 62 -0.99 -10.23 -6.31
CA VAL A 62 -0.43 -11.59 -6.17
C VAL A 62 -1.02 -12.45 -7.28
N PRO A 63 -0.32 -12.58 -8.43
CA PRO A 63 -0.85 -13.25 -9.62
C PRO A 63 -1.26 -14.70 -9.38
N GLU A 64 -0.52 -15.42 -8.53
CA GLU A 64 -0.72 -16.84 -8.21
C GLU A 64 -2.06 -17.06 -7.50
N LEU A 65 -2.43 -16.13 -6.61
CA LEU A 65 -3.69 -16.15 -5.88
C LEU A 65 -4.83 -15.48 -6.67
N GLN A 66 -4.50 -14.74 -7.73
CA GLN A 66 -5.42 -13.87 -8.45
C GLN A 66 -6.13 -12.86 -7.53
N VAL A 67 -5.37 -12.33 -6.56
CA VAL A 67 -5.85 -11.35 -5.58
C VAL A 67 -5.05 -10.06 -5.70
N ASN A 68 -5.77 -8.94 -5.64
CA ASN A 68 -5.19 -7.62 -5.44
C ASN A 68 -5.43 -7.18 -4.00
N TYR A 69 -4.34 -7.01 -3.26
CA TYR A 69 -4.34 -6.49 -1.90
C TYR A 69 -4.08 -4.99 -1.93
N LYS A 70 -4.85 -4.26 -1.14
CA LYS A 70 -4.64 -2.84 -0.88
C LYS A 70 -4.77 -2.58 0.61
N ILE A 71 -3.78 -1.92 1.20
CA ILE A 71 -3.80 -1.49 2.61
C ILE A 71 -3.79 0.03 2.64
N GLU A 72 -4.73 0.61 3.36
CA GLU A 72 -4.72 2.02 3.74
C GLU A 72 -4.55 2.11 5.26
N THR A 73 -3.68 2.99 5.74
CA THR A 73 -3.45 3.17 7.19
C THR A 73 -3.15 4.62 7.50
N ILE A 74 -3.52 5.09 8.70
CA ILE A 74 -3.18 6.45 9.11
C ILE A 74 -1.71 6.59 9.47
N ARG A 75 -1.06 5.52 9.94
CA ARG A 75 0.37 5.49 10.27
C ARG A 75 0.95 4.11 10.04
N LEU A 76 2.12 4.08 9.39
CA LEU A 76 2.98 2.92 9.23
C LEU A 76 4.33 3.20 9.88
N THR A 77 4.72 2.39 10.85
CA THR A 77 6.10 2.35 11.38
C THR A 77 6.82 1.16 10.76
N GLN A 78 7.91 1.40 10.03
CA GLN A 78 8.70 0.36 9.39
C GLN A 78 9.98 0.09 10.18
N TYR A 79 10.31 -1.19 10.31
CA TYR A 79 11.54 -1.71 10.89
C TYR A 79 12.29 -2.48 9.81
N PRO A 80 13.08 -1.81 8.93
CA PRO A 80 13.64 -2.44 7.73
C PRO A 80 14.56 -3.63 8.01
N GLU A 81 15.32 -3.59 9.11
CA GLU A 81 16.22 -4.69 9.51
C GLU A 81 15.45 -5.96 9.91
N GLN A 82 14.20 -5.80 10.36
CA GLN A 82 13.32 -6.89 10.76
C GLN A 82 12.35 -7.29 9.65
N ASN A 83 12.25 -6.47 8.59
CA ASN A 83 11.25 -6.60 7.52
C ASN A 83 9.80 -6.59 8.08
N ILE A 84 9.57 -5.78 9.11
CA ILE A 84 8.26 -5.64 9.79
C ILE A 84 7.71 -4.23 9.57
N GLY A 85 6.40 -4.12 9.39
CA GLY A 85 5.66 -2.86 9.40
C GLY A 85 4.49 -2.89 10.38
N GLU A 86 4.43 -1.96 11.32
CA GLU A 86 3.29 -1.77 12.23
C GLU A 86 2.31 -0.74 11.68
N LEU A 87 1.02 -1.05 11.70
CA LEU A 87 -0.07 -0.27 11.13
C LEU A 87 -0.99 0.25 12.23
N VAL A 88 -1.44 1.50 12.09
CA VAL A 88 -2.46 2.11 12.94
C VAL A 88 -3.74 2.32 12.13
N SER A 89 -4.88 1.87 12.67
CA SER A 89 -6.19 1.93 12.03
C SER A 89 -6.17 1.47 10.56
N PRO A 90 -5.66 0.25 10.27
CA PRO A 90 -5.58 -0.23 8.90
C PRO A 90 -6.96 -0.58 8.31
N VAL A 91 -7.07 -0.37 7.01
CA VAL A 91 -8.13 -0.88 6.14
C VAL A 91 -7.46 -1.73 5.08
N LEU A 92 -7.62 -3.06 5.18
CA LEU A 92 -7.20 -4.01 4.18
C LEU A 92 -8.36 -4.26 3.21
N ILE A 93 -8.06 -4.25 1.91
CA ILE A 93 -9.01 -4.55 0.84
C ILE A 93 -8.40 -5.66 0.00
N GLU A 94 -9.09 -6.78 -0.09
CA GLU A 94 -8.76 -7.90 -0.98
C GLU A 94 -9.76 -7.90 -2.12
N THR A 95 -9.30 -7.90 -3.36
CA THR A 95 -10.17 -8.02 -4.54
C THR A 95 -9.76 -9.24 -5.34
N HIS A 96 -10.65 -10.21 -5.42
CA HIS A 96 -10.48 -11.46 -6.14
C HIS A 96 -10.91 -11.31 -7.61
N ALA A 97 -10.43 -12.20 -8.47
CA ALA A 97 -10.75 -12.18 -9.91
C ALA A 97 -12.24 -12.39 -10.24
N ASP A 98 -13.00 -13.04 -9.35
CA ASP A 98 -14.46 -13.21 -9.48
C ASP A 98 -15.26 -11.96 -9.07
N GLY A 99 -14.57 -10.89 -8.67
CA GLY A 99 -15.17 -9.65 -8.20
C GLY A 99 -15.60 -9.68 -6.74
N THR A 100 -15.33 -10.76 -6.01
CA THR A 100 -15.44 -10.79 -4.55
C THR A 100 -14.46 -9.79 -3.96
N GLN A 101 -14.94 -8.94 -3.05
CA GLN A 101 -14.13 -7.98 -2.34
C GLN A 101 -14.30 -8.16 -0.83
N LEU A 102 -13.19 -8.38 -0.12
CA LEU A 102 -13.14 -8.32 1.33
C LEU A 102 -12.62 -6.96 1.75
N VAL A 103 -13.35 -6.27 2.63
CA VAL A 103 -12.91 -5.03 3.27
C VAL A 103 -12.78 -5.32 4.76
N VAL A 104 -11.56 -5.26 5.27
CA VAL A 104 -11.24 -5.55 6.66
C VAL A 104 -10.72 -4.29 7.33
N THR A 105 -11.34 -3.90 8.43
CA THR A 105 -10.92 -2.76 9.25
C THR A 105 -10.48 -3.26 10.62
N ALA A 106 -9.50 -2.62 11.22
CA ALA A 106 -8.99 -2.98 12.55
C ALA A 106 -8.40 -1.76 13.28
N GLN A 107 -8.11 -1.90 14.56
CA GLN A 107 -7.44 -0.87 15.34
C GLN A 107 -5.93 -0.83 15.06
N THR A 108 -5.29 -1.99 14.95
CA THR A 108 -3.86 -2.13 14.65
C THR A 108 -3.62 -3.26 13.66
N GLY A 109 -2.42 -3.27 13.06
CA GLY A 109 -1.97 -4.40 12.27
C GLY A 109 -0.46 -4.50 12.20
N VAL A 110 0.01 -5.64 11.73
CA VAL A 110 1.44 -5.94 11.49
C VAL A 110 1.55 -6.58 10.13
N ILE A 111 2.50 -6.10 9.32
CA ILE A 111 2.93 -6.71 8.07
C ILE A 111 4.28 -7.35 8.36
N ASP A 112 4.37 -8.67 8.24
CA ASP A 112 5.63 -9.41 8.30
C ASP A 112 6.04 -9.79 6.88
N GLY A 113 7.06 -9.13 6.36
CA GLY A 113 7.57 -9.39 5.02
C GLY A 113 8.39 -10.68 4.90
N ASN A 114 8.78 -11.32 6.01
CA ASN A 114 9.49 -12.60 6.00
C ASN A 114 8.51 -13.77 5.94
N GLU A 115 7.42 -13.66 6.68
CA GLU A 115 6.34 -14.66 6.68
C GLU A 115 5.32 -14.43 5.57
N GLU A 116 5.37 -13.28 4.90
CA GLU A 116 4.37 -12.81 3.94
C GLU A 116 2.96 -12.79 4.55
N THR A 117 2.86 -12.30 5.79
CA THR A 117 1.60 -12.24 6.56
C THR A 117 1.19 -10.82 6.92
N ILE A 118 -0.12 -10.59 6.89
CA ILE A 118 -0.74 -9.40 7.48
C ILE A 118 -1.62 -9.86 8.64
N GLU A 119 -1.28 -9.42 9.84
CA GLU A 119 -2.08 -9.64 11.03
C GLU A 119 -2.82 -8.36 11.41
N LEU A 120 -4.14 -8.43 11.58
CA LEU A 120 -4.99 -7.31 11.98
C LEU A 120 -5.62 -7.62 13.35
N ASN A 121 -5.57 -6.65 14.28
CA ASN A 121 -5.96 -6.83 15.67
C ASN A 121 -6.82 -5.68 16.19
N GLY A 122 -7.71 -6.01 17.14
CA GLY A 122 -8.56 -5.06 17.86
C GLY A 122 -9.76 -4.62 17.03
N ASP A 123 -10.97 -4.94 17.53
CA ASP A 123 -12.26 -4.64 16.90
C ASP A 123 -12.27 -4.85 15.38
N VAL A 124 -11.86 -6.04 14.95
CA VAL A 124 -11.73 -6.34 13.53
C VAL A 124 -13.12 -6.56 12.94
N GLU A 125 -13.46 -5.75 11.94
CA GLU A 125 -14.68 -5.90 11.13
C GLU A 125 -14.31 -6.31 9.71
N ILE A 126 -14.87 -7.42 9.25
CA ILE A 126 -14.70 -7.98 7.91
C ILE A 126 -16.02 -7.86 7.17
N ILE A 127 -16.03 -7.18 6.03
CA ILE A 127 -17.18 -7.03 5.14
C ILE A 127 -16.86 -7.66 3.80
N GLU A 128 -17.64 -8.67 3.41
CA GLU A 128 -17.61 -9.26 2.08
C GLU A 128 -18.62 -8.57 1.16
N ARG A 129 -18.19 -8.17 -0.03
CA ARG A 129 -18.99 -7.49 -1.03
C ARG A 129 -18.79 -8.11 -2.40
N GLN A 130 -19.81 -7.99 -3.26
CA GLN A 130 -19.69 -8.36 -4.67
C GLN A 130 -19.60 -7.12 -5.56
N LEU A 131 -18.53 -7.00 -6.35
CA LEU A 131 -18.39 -5.98 -7.38
C LEU A 131 -19.10 -6.40 -8.68
N PRO A 132 -19.61 -5.44 -9.49
CA PRO A 132 -19.58 -3.98 -9.27
C PRO A 132 -20.73 -3.45 -8.41
N GLU A 133 -21.68 -4.29 -8.02
CA GLU A 133 -22.91 -3.89 -7.32
C GLU A 133 -22.65 -3.34 -5.91
N ASN A 134 -21.46 -3.59 -5.35
CA ASN A 134 -21.10 -3.28 -3.95
C ASN A 134 -22.11 -3.83 -2.95
N SER A 135 -22.78 -4.93 -3.28
CA SER A 135 -23.75 -5.55 -2.38
C SER A 135 -23.01 -6.27 -1.26
N GLU A 136 -23.24 -5.85 -0.01
CA GLU A 136 -22.75 -6.54 1.18
C GLU A 136 -23.39 -7.94 1.24
N LYS A 137 -22.55 -8.97 1.25
CA LYS A 137 -22.97 -10.37 1.33
C LYS A 137 -22.89 -10.88 2.76
N LYS A 138 -21.85 -10.44 3.48
CA LYS A 138 -21.52 -10.95 4.81
C LYS A 138 -20.77 -9.90 5.61
N ARG A 139 -21.00 -9.90 6.91
CA ARG A 139 -20.27 -9.12 7.91
C ARG A 139 -19.87 -10.01 9.07
N VAL A 140 -18.61 -9.93 9.49
CA VAL A 140 -18.06 -10.70 10.60
C VAL A 140 -17.26 -9.78 11.49
N ASN A 141 -17.46 -9.88 12.80
CA ASN A 141 -16.64 -9.21 13.79
C ASN A 141 -15.78 -10.24 14.52
N THR A 142 -14.51 -9.92 14.74
CA THR A 142 -13.54 -10.76 15.44
C THR A 142 -12.52 -9.89 16.16
N SER A 143 -11.75 -10.46 17.07
CA SER A 143 -10.64 -9.74 17.72
C SER A 143 -9.37 -9.74 16.87
N LYS A 144 -9.24 -10.68 15.93
CA LYS A 144 -8.03 -10.92 15.14
C LYS A 144 -8.37 -11.52 13.77
N PHE A 145 -7.62 -11.12 12.74
CA PHE A 145 -7.68 -11.65 11.38
C PHE A 145 -6.25 -11.74 10.81
N ILE A 146 -5.94 -12.83 10.10
CA ILE A 146 -4.62 -13.05 9.49
C ILE A 146 -4.80 -13.42 8.02
N VAL A 147 -3.96 -12.84 7.17
CA VAL A 147 -3.90 -13.08 5.72
C VAL A 147 -2.49 -13.44 5.32
N ASN A 148 -2.36 -14.40 4.40
CA ASN A 148 -1.11 -14.70 3.71
C ASN A 148 -1.18 -14.09 2.29
N TYR A 149 -0.12 -13.44 1.82
CA TYR A 149 -0.09 -12.69 0.56
C TYR A 149 1.19 -12.89 -0.26
#